data_AF-A0A2D6JH96-F1
#
_entry.id   AF-A0A2D6JH96-F1
#
_cell.length_a   1.000
_cell.length_b   1.000
_cell.length_c   1.000
_cell.angle_alpha   90.00
_cell.angle_beta   90.00
_cell.angle_gamma   90.00
#
_symmetry.space_group_name_H-M   'P 1'
#
loop_
_entity.id
_entity.type
_entity.pdbx_description
1 polymer ?
#
loop_
_entity_poly.entity_id
_entity_poly.type
_entity_poly.pdbx_seq_one_letter_code
_entity_poly.pdbx_strand_id
1 'polypeptide(L)'
;MILPYYGGVPKLKKSPITWALILVNVAVTIAVYNFQMLNNMELADFYKTEFLEIQGKLYAQIIGEYPQHYGEVQKVLAQQTESGNRSMARNLGQLAMADANFKRLSQYYPFYGDEVAIKFWRKNYNLFLKLRDTHPNFQYGISALDYNWFNWGSYMFVHAGISHLLGNMWFLLVVGAMVEAILGGMGFLLLYLVCGVSAAFFYFFLSAPSAIPLVGASGAVSGILAFYSVVRWQKKVRFITMLFLVKWEYLMLYLPAWVGFVYWMLLDLTGYFSQLSHMGGVAHAAHLGGAAVGVLFGIVFRWRKTLAHSIFRYNPWVHKLK
;
A
#
# COMPACT_ATOMS: atom_id res chain seq x y z
N MET A 1 -15.20 -0.36 -10.90
CA MET A 1 -14.56 -1.04 -9.75
C MET A 1 -15.16 -2.43 -9.64
N ILE A 2 -14.34 -3.49 -9.58
CA ILE A 2 -14.77 -4.88 -9.42
C ILE A 2 -14.50 -5.29 -7.97
N LEU A 3 -15.54 -5.55 -7.17
CA LEU A 3 -15.43 -5.93 -5.75
C LEU A 3 -15.95 -7.35 -5.52
N PRO A 4 -15.23 -8.21 -4.78
CA PRO A 4 -15.77 -9.50 -4.40
C PRO A 4 -16.97 -9.30 -3.45
N TYR A 5 -18.01 -10.09 -3.66
CA TYR A 5 -19.25 -10.08 -2.87
C TYR A 5 -19.46 -11.42 -2.19
N TYR A 6 -19.61 -11.38 -0.87
CA TYR A 6 -20.10 -12.50 -0.10
C TYR A 6 -21.62 -12.37 0.00
N GLY A 7 -22.39 -13.46 -0.20
CA GLY A 7 -23.86 -13.46 -0.18
C GLY A 7 -24.49 -13.22 1.21
N GLY A 8 -23.88 -12.38 2.03
CA GLY A 8 -24.20 -12.07 3.41
C GLY A 8 -22.97 -11.53 4.16
N VAL A 9 -23.10 -11.28 5.46
CA VAL A 9 -21.97 -10.96 6.34
C VAL A 9 -21.41 -12.26 6.94
N PRO A 10 -20.10 -12.55 6.84
CA PRO A 10 -19.50 -13.70 7.50
C PRO A 10 -19.80 -13.73 9.00
N LYS A 11 -20.35 -14.85 9.49
CA LYS A 11 -20.71 -14.99 10.91
C LYS A 11 -19.46 -14.97 11.78
N LEU A 12 -19.45 -14.17 12.86
CA LEU A 12 -18.33 -14.04 13.81
C LEU A 12 -17.79 -15.40 14.28
N LYS A 13 -18.67 -16.30 14.72
CA LYS A 13 -18.28 -17.64 15.20
C LYS A 13 -17.56 -18.51 14.17
N LYS A 14 -17.69 -18.21 12.87
CA LYS A 14 -17.05 -18.96 11.78
C LYS A 14 -15.74 -18.34 11.31
N SER A 15 -15.51 -17.06 11.60
CA SER A 15 -14.33 -16.32 11.15
C SER A 15 -13.83 -15.37 12.25
N PRO A 16 -13.57 -15.87 13.48
CA PRO A 16 -13.24 -15.04 14.62
C PRO A 16 -11.96 -14.21 14.41
N ILE A 17 -10.95 -14.75 13.73
CA ILE A 17 -9.69 -14.04 13.51
C ILE A 17 -9.86 -12.93 12.46
N THR A 18 -10.63 -13.17 11.40
CA THR A 18 -10.97 -12.12 10.42
C THR A 18 -11.60 -10.92 11.13
N TRP A 19 -12.59 -11.16 11.99
CA TRP A 19 -13.22 -10.10 12.76
C TRP A 19 -12.29 -9.45 13.78
N ALA A 20 -11.44 -10.23 14.47
CA ALA A 20 -10.46 -9.69 15.39
C ALA A 20 -9.50 -8.72 14.68
N LEU A 21 -8.97 -9.10 13.52
CA LEU A 21 -8.12 -8.21 12.72
C LEU A 21 -8.87 -6.94 12.30
N ILE A 22 -10.13 -7.05 11.86
CA ILE A 22 -10.94 -5.87 11.52
C ILE A 22 -11.11 -4.95 12.73
N LEU A 23 -11.45 -5.50 13.90
CA LEU A 23 -11.64 -4.73 15.12
C LEU A 23 -10.36 -4.04 15.56
N VAL A 24 -9.20 -4.70 15.48
CA VAL A 24 -7.90 -4.08 15.78
C VAL A 24 -7.62 -2.92 14.84
N ASN A 25 -7.82 -3.10 13.53
CA ASN A 25 -7.61 -2.03 12.54
C ASN A 25 -8.53 -0.81 12.78
N VAL A 26 -9.79 -1.07 13.11
CA VAL A 26 -10.76 -0.02 13.46
C VAL A 26 -10.36 0.69 14.75
N ALA A 27 -10.00 -0.05 15.79
CA ALA A 27 -9.59 0.51 17.09
C ALA A 27 -8.33 1.36 16.97
N VAL A 28 -7.30 0.87 16.26
CA VAL A 28 -6.07 1.63 15.98
C VAL A 28 -6.40 2.91 15.22
N THR A 29 -7.25 2.83 14.20
CA THR A 29 -7.64 4.02 13.42
C THR A 29 -8.36 5.05 14.29
N ILE A 30 -9.30 4.62 15.14
CA ILE A 30 -10.01 5.51 16.07
C ILE A 30 -9.02 6.18 17.05
N ALA A 31 -8.07 5.40 17.59
CA ALA A 31 -7.09 5.90 18.55
C ALA A 31 -6.20 7.00 17.97
N VAL A 32 -5.87 6.94 16.67
CA VAL A 32 -5.01 7.92 16.00
C VAL A 32 -5.79 8.98 15.20
N TYR A 33 -7.11 8.85 15.09
CA TYR A 33 -7.93 9.63 14.14
C TYR A 33 -7.85 11.14 14.36
N ASN A 34 -8.08 11.60 15.59
CA ASN A 34 -8.08 13.04 15.90
C ASN A 34 -6.72 13.67 15.63
N PHE A 35 -5.65 12.98 16.04
CA PHE A 35 -4.29 13.42 15.81
C PHE A 35 -3.99 13.50 14.30
N GLN A 36 -4.31 12.46 13.55
CA GLN A 36 -4.16 12.43 12.10
C GLN A 36 -4.96 13.54 11.39
N MET A 37 -6.20 13.80 11.83
CA MET A 37 -7.02 14.88 11.26
C MET A 37 -6.41 16.26 11.50
N LEU A 38 -5.93 16.54 12.71
CA LEU A 38 -5.26 17.81 13.03
C LEU A 38 -4.00 18.00 12.17
N ASN A 39 -3.10 17.02 12.16
CA ASN A 39 -1.89 17.09 11.35
C ASN A 39 -2.20 17.20 9.85
N ASN A 40 -3.25 16.52 9.34
CA ASN A 40 -3.64 16.63 7.94
C ASN A 40 -4.12 18.03 7.56
N MET A 41 -4.88 18.70 8.44
CA MET A 41 -5.30 20.08 8.19
C MET A 41 -4.10 21.02 8.13
N GLU A 42 -3.17 20.91 9.08
CA GLU A 42 -1.95 21.72 9.10
C GLU A 42 -1.02 21.41 7.92
N LEU A 43 -0.88 20.13 7.55
CA LEU A 43 -0.12 19.70 6.37
C LEU A 43 -0.75 20.24 5.06
N ALA A 44 -2.09 20.34 4.99
CA ALA A 44 -2.80 20.85 3.82
C ALA A 44 -2.46 22.32 3.51
N ASP A 45 -2.07 23.10 4.51
CA ASP A 45 -1.69 24.51 4.32
C ASP A 45 -0.36 24.63 3.56
N PHE A 46 0.56 23.69 3.71
CA PHE A 46 1.80 23.67 2.94
C PHE A 46 1.55 23.47 1.44
N TYR A 47 0.49 22.76 1.07
CA TYR A 47 0.12 22.58 -0.35
C TYR A 47 -0.51 23.82 -0.98
N LYS A 48 -1.01 24.77 -0.17
CA LYS A 48 -1.70 25.99 -0.65
C LYS A 48 -0.83 27.24 -0.62
N THR A 49 0.24 27.22 0.17
CA THR A 49 1.11 28.38 0.40
C THR A 49 2.20 28.51 -0.66
N GLU A 50 2.88 29.67 -0.68
CA GLU A 50 4.07 29.91 -1.51
C GLU A 50 5.25 28.97 -1.18
N PHE A 51 5.15 28.23 -0.08
CA PHE A 51 6.09 27.21 0.36
C PHE A 51 6.49 26.24 -0.76
N LEU A 52 5.54 25.68 -1.53
CA LEU A 52 5.87 24.73 -2.61
C LEU A 52 6.68 25.37 -3.73
N GLU A 53 6.38 26.63 -4.08
CA GLU A 53 7.09 27.32 -5.13
C GLU A 53 8.55 27.57 -4.73
N ILE A 54 8.77 28.03 -3.49
CA ILE A 54 10.12 28.23 -2.97
C ILE A 54 10.84 26.89 -2.86
N GLN A 55 10.19 25.87 -2.30
CA GLN A 55 10.74 24.53 -2.16
C GLN A 55 11.18 23.95 -3.51
N GLY A 56 10.39 24.13 -4.58
CA GLY A 56 10.76 23.67 -5.91
C GLY A 56 12.01 24.35 -6.46
N LYS A 57 12.14 25.68 -6.27
CA LYS A 57 13.34 26.42 -6.68
C LYS A 57 14.58 25.94 -5.93
N LEU A 58 14.45 25.65 -4.63
CA LEU A 58 15.55 25.11 -3.83
C LEU A 58 15.88 23.66 -4.22
N TYR A 59 14.87 22.83 -4.48
CA TYR A 59 15.08 21.46 -4.93
C TYR A 59 15.74 21.40 -6.31
N ALA A 60 15.42 22.32 -7.22
CA ALA A 60 16.10 22.46 -8.51
C ALA A 60 17.62 22.64 -8.35
N GLN A 61 18.08 23.43 -7.38
CA GLN A 61 19.52 23.60 -7.09
C GLN A 61 20.18 22.27 -6.74
N ILE A 62 19.55 21.47 -5.86
CA ILE A 62 20.07 20.14 -5.49
C ILE A 62 20.08 19.19 -6.70
N ILE A 63 19.04 19.22 -7.54
CA ILE A 63 18.99 18.40 -8.76
C ILE A 63 20.11 18.81 -9.73
N GLY A 64 20.36 20.10 -9.89
CA GLY A 64 21.43 20.64 -10.73
C GLY A 64 22.83 20.23 -10.25
N GLU A 65 23.06 20.20 -8.93
CA GLU A 65 24.34 19.77 -8.35
C GLU A 65 24.54 18.24 -8.40
N TYR A 66 23.45 17.48 -8.26
CA TYR A 66 23.49 16.01 -8.16
C TYR A 66 22.60 15.29 -9.20
N PRO A 67 22.70 15.58 -10.51
CA PRO A 67 21.75 15.13 -11.52
C PRO A 67 21.71 13.59 -11.69
N GLN A 68 22.79 12.89 -11.36
CA GLN A 68 22.86 11.43 -11.41
C GLN A 68 21.91 10.71 -10.44
N HIS A 69 21.42 11.40 -9.40
CA HIS A 69 20.53 10.82 -8.40
C HIS A 69 19.03 11.01 -8.73
N TYR A 70 18.72 11.67 -9.85
CA TYR A 70 17.36 12.04 -10.22
C TYR A 70 17.00 11.52 -11.61
N GLY A 71 15.71 11.22 -11.82
CA GLY A 71 15.18 10.79 -13.11
C GLY A 71 14.94 11.97 -14.06
N GLU A 72 14.70 11.66 -15.34
CA GLU A 72 14.51 12.68 -16.39
C GLU A 72 13.36 13.64 -16.10
N VAL A 73 12.26 13.16 -15.51
CA VAL A 73 11.12 14.03 -15.15
C VAL A 73 11.53 15.12 -14.15
N GLN A 74 12.29 14.75 -13.12
CA GLN A 74 12.77 15.71 -12.11
C GLN A 74 13.73 16.72 -12.73
N LYS A 75 14.63 16.28 -13.61
CA LYS A 75 15.57 17.16 -14.32
C LYS A 75 14.84 18.15 -15.23
N VAL A 76 13.84 17.70 -15.99
CA VAL A 76 13.03 18.58 -16.86
C VAL A 76 12.26 19.61 -16.02
N LEU A 77 11.66 19.19 -14.90
CA LEU A 77 10.97 20.10 -14.00
C LEU A 77 11.93 21.11 -13.35
N ALA A 78 13.16 20.69 -13.00
CA ALA A 78 14.20 21.57 -12.46
C ALA A 78 14.59 22.64 -13.48
N GLN A 79 14.86 22.24 -14.73
CA GLN A 79 15.22 23.17 -15.80
C GLN A 79 14.10 24.20 -16.07
N GLN A 80 12.84 23.76 -16.10
CA GLN A 80 11.69 24.67 -16.28
C GLN A 80 11.46 25.58 -15.07
N THR A 81 11.80 25.09 -13.87
CA THR A 81 11.75 25.89 -12.64
C THR A 81 12.79 27.02 -12.68
N GLU A 82 14.02 26.70 -13.10
CA GLU A 82 15.11 27.67 -13.27
C GLU A 82 14.80 28.72 -14.34
N SER A 83 14.06 28.34 -15.39
CA SER A 83 13.57 29.28 -16.41
C SER A 83 12.43 30.20 -15.93
N GLY A 84 12.08 30.18 -14.64
CA GLY A 84 11.08 31.05 -14.03
C GLY A 84 9.63 30.53 -14.09
N ASN A 85 9.40 29.29 -14.51
CA ASN A 85 8.03 28.74 -14.57
C ASN A 85 7.52 28.40 -13.15
N ARG A 86 6.69 29.28 -12.59
CA ARG A 86 6.13 29.13 -11.24
C ARG A 86 5.28 27.87 -11.05
N SER A 87 4.57 27.42 -12.10
CA SER A 87 3.77 26.20 -12.04
C SER A 87 4.66 24.97 -11.90
N MET A 88 5.75 24.92 -12.68
CA MET A 88 6.73 23.83 -12.61
C MET A 88 7.50 23.84 -11.29
N ALA A 89 7.81 25.03 -10.77
CA ALA A 89 8.37 25.17 -9.43
C ALA A 89 7.46 24.55 -8.37
N ARG A 90 6.14 24.81 -8.40
CA ARG A 90 5.20 24.18 -7.45
C ARG A 90 5.13 22.66 -7.60
N ASN A 91 5.08 22.15 -8.84
CA ASN A 91 5.07 20.71 -9.09
C ASN A 91 6.35 20.03 -8.58
N LEU A 92 7.50 20.65 -8.83
CA LEU A 92 8.79 20.18 -8.34
C LEU A 92 8.85 20.25 -6.81
N GLY A 93 8.34 21.32 -6.21
CA GLY A 93 8.19 21.45 -4.77
C GLY A 93 7.32 20.34 -4.17
N GLN A 94 6.23 19.95 -4.83
CA GLN A 94 5.39 18.84 -4.40
C GLN A 94 6.14 17.50 -4.45
N LEU A 95 6.96 17.27 -5.49
CA LEU A 95 7.82 16.08 -5.56
C LEU A 95 8.84 16.05 -4.42
N ALA A 96 9.42 17.20 -4.08
CA ALA A 96 10.40 17.33 -3.01
C ALA A 96 9.86 16.86 -1.64
N MET A 97 8.53 16.91 -1.42
CA MET A 97 7.91 16.43 -0.17
C MET A 97 8.05 14.92 0.02
N ALA A 98 8.11 14.18 -1.09
CA ALA A 98 8.21 12.72 -1.13
C ALA A 98 9.64 12.23 -1.39
N ASP A 99 10.55 13.11 -1.84
CA ASP A 99 11.91 12.75 -2.21
C ASP A 99 12.82 12.54 -0.98
N ALA A 100 13.36 11.33 -0.88
CA ALA A 100 14.21 10.93 0.22
C ALA A 100 15.58 11.66 0.24
N ASN A 101 16.15 11.92 -0.93
CA ASN A 101 17.42 12.63 -1.05
C ASN A 101 17.26 14.10 -0.67
N PHE A 102 16.15 14.74 -1.07
CA PHE A 102 15.84 16.12 -0.69
C PHE A 102 15.67 16.25 0.83
N LYS A 103 14.91 15.35 1.48
CA LYS A 103 14.80 15.34 2.96
C LYS A 103 16.18 15.31 3.62
N ARG A 104 17.08 14.45 3.13
CA ARG A 104 18.43 14.27 3.70
C ARG A 104 19.35 15.47 3.45
N LEU A 105 19.36 16.01 2.23
CA LEU A 105 20.31 17.04 1.80
C LEU A 105 19.88 18.45 2.19
N SER A 106 18.58 18.76 2.15
CA SER A 106 18.06 20.12 2.28
C SER A 106 18.37 20.80 3.62
N GLN A 107 18.65 20.02 4.67
CA GLN A 107 19.06 20.55 5.97
C GLN A 107 20.49 21.13 5.96
N TYR A 108 21.38 20.54 5.16
CA TYR A 108 22.82 20.86 5.14
C TYR A 108 23.24 21.65 3.90
N TYR A 109 22.44 21.58 2.83
CA TYR A 109 22.76 22.22 1.57
C TYR A 109 22.80 23.76 1.68
N PRO A 110 23.86 24.42 1.18
CA PRO A 110 24.02 25.87 1.23
C PRO A 110 23.23 26.54 0.10
N PHE A 111 21.90 26.57 0.25
CA PHE A 111 21.03 27.25 -0.71
C PHE A 111 21.40 28.72 -0.90
N TYR A 112 21.38 29.20 -2.14
CA TYR A 112 21.68 30.58 -2.53
C TYR A 112 20.48 31.25 -3.24
N GLY A 113 20.49 32.58 -3.30
CA GLY A 113 19.43 33.39 -3.91
C GLY A 113 18.74 34.31 -2.90
N ASP A 114 17.41 34.44 -2.99
CA ASP A 114 16.61 35.28 -2.08
C ASP A 114 16.67 34.76 -0.63
N GLU A 115 17.45 35.44 0.21
CA GLU A 115 17.65 35.07 1.61
C GLU A 115 16.35 35.13 2.45
N VAL A 116 15.43 36.03 2.12
CA VAL A 116 14.15 36.16 2.84
C VAL A 116 13.28 34.95 2.54
N ALA A 117 13.18 34.56 1.27
CA ALA A 117 12.47 33.36 0.84
C ALA A 117 13.09 32.09 1.43
N ILE A 118 14.43 31.98 1.47
CA ILE A 118 15.13 30.84 2.07
C ILE A 118 14.85 30.75 3.57
N LYS A 119 14.91 31.87 4.31
CA LYS A 119 14.59 31.90 5.76
C LYS A 119 13.14 31.52 6.01
N PHE A 120 12.20 32.04 5.20
CA PHE A 120 10.79 31.65 5.25
C PHE A 120 10.63 30.15 5.00
N TRP A 121 11.25 29.61 3.96
CA TRP A 121 11.17 28.18 3.64
C TRP A 121 11.78 27.32 4.75
N ARG A 122 12.96 27.63 5.29
CA ARG A 122 13.59 26.83 6.36
C ARG A 122 12.69 26.75 7.59
N LYS A 123 12.09 27.87 8.01
CA LYS A 123 11.15 27.90 9.15
C LYS A 123 9.95 26.97 8.90
N ASN A 124 9.32 27.11 7.74
CA ASN A 124 8.14 26.33 7.37
C ASN A 124 8.49 24.85 7.12
N TYR A 125 9.63 24.57 6.52
CA TYR A 125 10.11 23.21 6.27
C TYR A 125 10.35 22.46 7.57
N ASN A 126 10.95 23.10 8.59
CA ASN A 126 11.13 22.50 9.90
C ASN A 126 9.79 22.20 10.59
N LEU A 127 8.79 23.09 10.45
CA LEU A 127 7.44 22.83 10.94
C LEU A 127 6.79 21.66 10.18
N PHE A 128 6.89 21.65 8.85
CA PHE A 128 6.42 20.56 8.01
C PHE A 128 7.03 19.22 8.43
N LEU A 129 8.36 19.15 8.61
CA LEU A 129 9.05 17.96 9.07
C LEU A 129 8.54 17.51 10.44
N LYS A 130 8.35 18.43 11.39
CA LYS A 130 7.80 18.12 12.73
C LYS A 130 6.38 17.54 12.63
N LEU A 131 5.50 18.16 11.85
CA LEU A 131 4.13 17.69 11.67
C LEU A 131 4.08 16.34 10.98
N ARG A 132 4.92 16.15 9.96
CA ARG A 132 5.08 14.88 9.27
C ARG A 132 5.59 13.79 10.21
N ASP A 133 6.67 14.03 10.94
CA ASP A 133 7.34 13.00 11.75
C ASP A 133 6.53 12.62 13.01
N THR A 134 5.66 13.52 13.46
CA THR A 134 4.67 13.20 14.51
C THR A 134 3.41 12.53 13.96
N HIS A 135 3.17 12.59 12.64
CA HIS A 135 1.96 12.03 12.04
C HIS A 135 1.93 10.48 12.14
N PRO A 136 0.81 9.84 12.53
CA PRO A 136 0.73 8.41 12.81
C PRO A 136 1.17 7.53 11.63
N ASN A 137 0.80 7.91 10.40
CA ASN A 137 1.27 7.23 9.20
C ASN A 137 2.81 7.15 9.09
N PHE A 138 3.53 8.17 9.55
CA PHE A 138 5.00 8.20 9.52
C PHE A 138 5.61 7.53 10.75
N GLN A 139 4.96 7.61 11.91
CA GLN A 139 5.42 6.92 13.12
C GLN A 139 5.29 5.39 13.01
N TYR A 140 4.18 4.92 12.46
CA TYR A 140 3.81 3.50 12.43
C TYR A 140 3.92 2.86 11.05
N GLY A 141 3.98 3.66 9.98
CA GLY A 141 4.24 3.16 8.63
C GLY A 141 5.72 2.84 8.41
N ILE A 142 6.05 2.33 7.23
CA ILE A 142 7.44 1.99 6.87
C ILE A 142 7.84 2.70 5.59
N SER A 143 8.96 3.43 5.60
CA SER A 143 9.53 4.08 4.42
C SER A 143 11.01 3.76 4.28
N ALA A 144 11.62 4.15 3.16
CA ALA A 144 13.07 3.99 2.96
C ALA A 144 13.91 4.82 3.95
N LEU A 145 13.30 5.82 4.58
CA LEU A 145 13.98 6.78 5.47
C LEU A 145 13.65 6.56 6.94
N ASP A 146 12.44 6.07 7.22
CA ASP A 146 11.89 6.00 8.56
C ASP A 146 11.41 4.56 8.77
N TYR A 147 12.26 3.74 9.38
CA TYR A 147 11.97 2.34 9.68
C TYR A 147 12.68 1.86 10.95
N ASN A 148 12.01 1.00 11.69
CA ASN A 148 12.56 0.17 12.75
C ASN A 148 11.82 -1.19 12.77
N TRP A 149 12.21 -2.12 13.64
CA TRP A 149 11.61 -3.46 13.72
C TRP A 149 10.10 -3.46 13.94
N PHE A 150 9.55 -2.47 14.64
CA PHE A 150 8.10 -2.35 14.87
C PHE A 150 7.35 -1.98 13.58
N ASN A 151 7.93 -1.13 12.73
CA ASN A 151 7.31 -0.66 11.49
C ASN A 151 7.01 -1.77 10.48
N TRP A 152 7.78 -2.86 10.49
CA TRP A 152 7.55 -4.04 9.63
C TRP A 152 6.19 -4.72 9.90
N GLY A 153 5.63 -4.53 11.10
CA GLY A 153 4.33 -5.06 11.49
C GLY A 153 3.26 -3.97 11.64
N SER A 154 3.58 -2.86 12.31
CA SER A 154 2.60 -1.84 12.68
C SER A 154 1.93 -1.17 11.49
N TYR A 155 2.63 -1.08 10.35
CA TYR A 155 2.12 -0.40 9.16
C TYR A 155 0.80 -1.01 8.66
N MET A 156 0.59 -2.33 8.86
CA MET A 156 -0.62 -3.03 8.43
C MET A 156 -1.89 -2.50 9.11
N PHE A 157 -1.74 -1.87 10.27
CA PHE A 157 -2.86 -1.50 11.15
C PHE A 157 -3.21 -0.01 11.09
N VAL A 158 -2.34 0.82 10.53
CA VAL A 158 -2.55 2.27 10.39
C VAL A 158 -2.95 2.59 8.96
N HIS A 159 -3.85 3.55 8.75
CA HIS A 159 -4.45 3.82 7.45
C HIS A 159 -4.38 5.29 7.08
N ALA A 160 -4.15 5.58 5.80
CA ALA A 160 -4.08 6.95 5.29
C ALA A 160 -5.37 7.79 5.49
N GLY A 161 -6.50 7.14 5.74
CA GLY A 161 -7.78 7.79 6.07
C GLY A 161 -8.92 6.79 6.17
N ILE A 162 -10.13 7.28 6.45
CA ILE A 162 -11.32 6.43 6.65
C ILE A 162 -11.65 5.63 5.38
N SER A 163 -11.61 6.25 4.20
CA SER A 163 -11.90 5.55 2.94
C SER A 163 -10.91 4.39 2.69
N HIS A 164 -9.63 4.61 3.01
CA HIS A 164 -8.60 3.59 2.91
C HIS A 164 -8.84 2.43 3.89
N LEU A 165 -9.23 2.74 5.14
CA LEU A 165 -9.63 1.71 6.12
C LEU A 165 -10.83 0.91 5.62
N LEU A 166 -11.91 1.58 5.20
CA LEU A 166 -13.14 0.92 4.76
C LEU A 166 -12.90 -0.02 3.57
N GLY A 167 -12.09 0.40 2.61
CA GLY A 167 -11.67 -0.43 1.49
C GLY A 167 -10.95 -1.69 1.96
N ASN A 168 -9.93 -1.54 2.81
CA ASN A 168 -9.18 -2.69 3.34
C ASN A 168 -10.06 -3.66 4.13
N MET A 169 -10.91 -3.13 5.01
CA MET A 169 -11.77 -3.95 5.86
C MET A 169 -12.84 -4.68 5.05
N TRP A 170 -13.34 -4.10 3.96
CA TRP A 170 -14.24 -4.79 3.04
C TRP A 170 -13.58 -6.03 2.43
N PHE A 171 -12.39 -5.87 1.86
CA PHE A 171 -11.67 -6.99 1.26
C PHE A 171 -11.24 -8.02 2.31
N LEU A 172 -10.77 -7.59 3.48
CA LEU A 172 -10.40 -8.48 4.57
C LEU A 172 -11.61 -9.26 5.07
N LEU A 173 -12.78 -8.64 5.21
CA LEU A 173 -14.00 -9.32 5.63
C LEU A 173 -14.38 -10.43 4.65
N VAL A 174 -14.40 -10.13 3.35
CA VAL A 174 -14.85 -11.07 2.32
C VAL A 174 -13.82 -12.19 2.12
N VAL A 175 -12.57 -11.82 1.83
CA VAL A 175 -11.53 -12.79 1.46
C VAL A 175 -10.94 -13.46 2.69
N GLY A 176 -10.74 -12.72 3.78
CA GLY A 176 -10.22 -13.26 5.04
C GLY A 176 -11.11 -14.36 5.59
N ALA A 177 -12.43 -14.15 5.64
CA ALA A 177 -13.37 -15.17 6.10
C ALA A 177 -13.33 -16.44 5.22
N MET A 178 -13.16 -16.29 3.90
CA MET A 178 -13.03 -17.42 2.98
C MET A 178 -11.74 -18.22 3.21
N VAL A 179 -10.63 -17.54 3.52
CA VAL A 179 -9.34 -18.18 3.76
C VAL A 179 -9.26 -18.77 5.17
N GLU A 180 -9.83 -18.12 6.17
CA GLU A 180 -9.97 -18.67 7.53
C GLU A 180 -10.79 -19.96 7.54
N ALA A 181 -11.83 -20.04 6.70
CA ALA A 181 -12.58 -21.30 6.51
C ALA A 181 -11.76 -22.43 5.84
N ILE A 182 -10.64 -22.11 5.18
CA ILE A 182 -9.74 -23.08 4.54
C ILE A 182 -8.60 -23.50 5.48
N LEU A 183 -8.02 -22.54 6.20
CA LEU A 183 -6.80 -22.71 7.01
C LEU A 183 -7.05 -22.84 8.51
N GLY A 184 -8.26 -22.51 8.97
CA GLY A 184 -8.53 -22.24 10.39
C GLY A 184 -7.97 -20.89 10.84
N GLY A 185 -8.32 -20.48 12.06
CA GLY A 185 -7.96 -19.17 12.62
C GLY A 185 -6.45 -18.92 12.64
N MET A 186 -5.67 -19.81 13.26
CA MET A 186 -4.22 -19.62 13.42
C MET A 186 -3.48 -19.65 12.07
N GLY A 187 -3.85 -20.56 11.17
CA GLY A 187 -3.25 -20.63 9.83
C GLY A 187 -3.52 -19.37 9.01
N PHE A 188 -4.73 -18.81 9.11
CA PHE A 188 -5.07 -17.53 8.51
C PHE A 188 -4.29 -16.35 9.11
N LEU A 189 -4.17 -16.27 10.45
CA LEU A 189 -3.41 -15.22 11.11
C LEU A 189 -1.95 -15.22 10.66
N LEU A 190 -1.30 -16.39 10.65
CA LEU A 190 0.08 -16.52 10.21
C LEU A 190 0.25 -16.13 8.74
N LEU A 191 -0.66 -16.56 7.86
CA LEU A 191 -0.63 -16.16 6.46
C LEU A 191 -0.79 -14.65 6.29
N TYR A 192 -1.72 -14.01 7.03
CA TYR A 192 -1.91 -12.56 7.01
C TYR A 192 -0.61 -11.84 7.37
N LEU A 193 0.02 -12.22 8.49
CA LEU A 193 1.23 -11.56 8.99
C LEU A 193 2.42 -11.76 8.05
N VAL A 194 2.63 -12.97 7.54
CA VAL A 194 3.74 -13.26 6.62
C VAL A 194 3.56 -12.52 5.29
N CYS A 195 2.35 -12.49 4.74
CA CYS A 195 2.06 -11.70 3.54
C CYS A 195 2.28 -10.21 3.77
N GLY A 196 1.93 -9.68 4.94
CA GLY A 196 2.20 -8.29 5.32
C GLY A 196 3.69 -7.99 5.41
N VAL A 197 4.47 -8.77 6.16
CA VAL A 197 5.93 -8.57 6.24
C VAL A 197 6.59 -8.67 4.87
N SER A 198 6.14 -9.58 4.01
CA SER A 198 6.59 -9.67 2.61
C SER A 198 6.23 -8.42 1.80
N ALA A 199 5.02 -7.88 1.98
CA ALA A 199 4.61 -6.65 1.32
C ALA A 199 5.48 -5.46 1.75
N ALA A 200 5.80 -5.33 3.04
CA ALA A 200 6.74 -4.33 3.54
C ALA A 200 8.14 -4.52 2.92
N PHE A 201 8.62 -5.76 2.82
CA PHE A 201 9.92 -6.07 2.21
C PHE A 201 9.98 -5.62 0.74
N PHE A 202 8.98 -5.98 -0.06
CA PHE A 202 8.97 -5.59 -1.48
C PHE A 202 8.84 -4.08 -1.66
N TYR A 203 8.02 -3.42 -0.85
CA TYR A 203 7.95 -1.96 -0.86
C TYR A 203 9.31 -1.33 -0.53
N PHE A 204 9.93 -1.78 0.56
CA PHE A 204 11.18 -1.20 1.06
C PHE A 204 12.34 -1.37 0.06
N PHE A 205 12.47 -2.53 -0.57
CA PHE A 205 13.63 -2.85 -1.42
C PHE A 205 13.39 -2.64 -2.92
N LEU A 206 12.14 -2.67 -3.40
CA LEU A 206 11.83 -2.62 -4.83
C LEU A 206 11.11 -1.35 -5.26
N SER A 207 10.68 -0.48 -4.33
CA SER A 207 10.21 0.87 -4.68
C SER A 207 11.37 1.85 -4.77
N ALA A 208 11.21 2.89 -5.59
CA ALA A 208 12.13 4.02 -5.57
C ALA A 208 12.19 4.62 -4.15
N PRO A 209 13.38 5.03 -3.64
CA PRO A 209 13.49 5.61 -2.31
C PRO A 209 12.52 6.77 -2.12
N SER A 210 11.57 6.60 -1.21
CA SER A 210 10.49 7.54 -0.93
C SER A 210 10.43 7.86 0.56
N ALA A 211 10.18 9.12 0.87
CA ALA A 211 9.85 9.57 2.22
C ALA A 211 8.40 9.27 2.60
N ILE A 212 7.55 8.87 1.64
CA ILE A 212 6.17 8.49 1.91
C ILE A 212 6.16 7.09 2.54
N PRO A 213 5.54 6.89 3.71
CA PRO A 213 5.47 5.59 4.35
C PRO A 213 4.39 4.71 3.71
N LEU A 214 4.69 3.42 3.58
CA LEU A 214 3.69 2.38 3.39
C LEU A 214 2.84 2.27 4.65
N VAL A 215 1.53 2.31 4.47
CA VAL A 215 0.51 2.11 5.51
C VAL A 215 -0.66 1.32 4.93
N GLY A 216 -1.35 0.57 5.78
CA GLY A 216 -2.58 -0.14 5.47
C GLY A 216 -2.40 -1.64 5.27
N ALA A 217 -3.50 -2.37 5.48
CA ALA A 217 -3.53 -3.83 5.41
C ALA A 217 -3.44 -4.42 3.98
N SER A 218 -3.42 -3.57 2.94
CA SER A 218 -3.69 -3.99 1.56
C SER A 218 -2.68 -4.98 1.00
N GLY A 219 -1.40 -4.87 1.39
CA GLY A 219 -0.38 -5.84 1.03
C GLY A 219 -0.67 -7.24 1.58
N ALA A 220 -1.03 -7.34 2.86
CA ALA A 220 -1.42 -8.61 3.49
C ALA A 220 -2.68 -9.19 2.84
N VAL A 221 -3.68 -8.33 2.58
CA VAL A 221 -4.93 -8.70 1.91
C VAL A 221 -4.68 -9.19 0.48
N SER A 222 -3.77 -8.56 -0.26
CA SER A 222 -3.35 -9.01 -1.60
C SER A 222 -2.80 -10.44 -1.56
N GLY A 223 -1.96 -10.76 -0.57
CA GLY A 223 -1.47 -12.12 -0.35
C GLY A 223 -2.57 -13.13 -0.02
N ILE A 224 -3.53 -12.76 0.82
CA ILE A 224 -4.66 -13.63 1.16
C ILE A 224 -5.55 -13.89 -0.07
N LEU A 225 -5.79 -12.86 -0.88
CA LEU A 225 -6.52 -12.97 -2.14
C LEU A 225 -5.79 -13.90 -3.12
N ALA A 226 -4.48 -13.72 -3.28
CA ALA A 226 -3.65 -14.58 -4.12
C ALA A 226 -3.71 -16.05 -3.67
N PHE A 227 -3.56 -16.31 -2.36
CA PHE A 227 -3.70 -17.64 -1.79
C PHE A 227 -5.06 -18.25 -2.12
N TYR A 228 -6.14 -17.52 -1.87
CA TYR A 228 -7.50 -18.00 -2.16
C TYR A 228 -7.68 -18.32 -3.64
N SER A 229 -7.24 -17.43 -4.54
CA SER A 229 -7.37 -17.60 -5.98
C SER A 229 -6.58 -18.79 -6.51
N VAL A 230 -5.41 -19.09 -5.94
CA VAL A 230 -4.67 -20.31 -6.28
C VAL A 230 -5.40 -21.55 -5.78
N VAL A 231 -5.78 -21.59 -4.49
CA VAL A 231 -6.42 -22.77 -3.87
C VAL A 231 -7.80 -23.05 -4.45
N ARG A 232 -8.56 -22.01 -4.80
CA ARG A 232 -9.93 -22.09 -5.33
C ARG A 232 -10.02 -21.62 -6.78
N TRP A 233 -9.00 -21.92 -7.58
CA TRP A 233 -8.86 -21.51 -9.00
C TRP A 233 -10.17 -21.44 -9.80
N GLN A 234 -10.88 -22.57 -9.95
CA GLN A 234 -12.12 -22.64 -10.75
C GLN A 234 -13.39 -22.24 -9.99
N LYS A 235 -13.30 -21.89 -8.70
CA LYS A 235 -14.49 -21.55 -7.92
C LYS A 235 -15.02 -20.21 -8.41
N LYS A 236 -16.27 -20.20 -8.86
CA LYS A 236 -16.97 -18.98 -9.24
C LYS A 236 -17.20 -18.12 -8.00
N VAL A 237 -16.63 -16.93 -8.01
CA VAL A 237 -16.81 -15.89 -6.99
C VAL A 237 -17.74 -14.83 -7.58
N ARG A 238 -18.61 -14.29 -6.74
CA ARG A 238 -19.45 -13.16 -7.11
C ARG A 238 -18.60 -11.90 -7.06
N PHE A 239 -18.64 -11.13 -8.13
CA PHE A 239 -18.04 -9.81 -8.20
C PHE A 239 -19.15 -8.80 -8.51
N ILE A 240 -19.20 -7.71 -7.75
CA ILE A 240 -20.01 -6.55 -8.06
C ILE A 240 -19.13 -5.62 -8.88
N THR A 241 -19.59 -5.23 -10.06
CA THR A 241 -18.98 -4.15 -10.83
C THR A 241 -19.97 -3.05 -11.09
N MET A 242 -19.52 -1.80 -10.93
CA MET A 242 -20.21 -0.65 -11.51
C MET A 242 -19.83 -0.56 -12.98
N LEU A 243 -20.78 -0.83 -13.87
CA LEU A 243 -20.65 -0.61 -15.30
C LEU A 243 -21.24 0.77 -15.61
N PHE A 244 -20.39 1.78 -15.72
CA PHE A 244 -20.83 3.15 -16.09
C PHE A 244 -21.39 3.25 -17.53
N LEU A 245 -21.30 2.17 -18.31
CA LEU A 245 -21.71 2.12 -19.71
C LEU A 245 -23.19 1.79 -19.92
N VAL A 246 -23.91 1.26 -18.91
CA VAL A 246 -25.31 0.85 -19.03
C VAL A 246 -26.07 1.20 -17.75
N LYS A 247 -26.46 2.48 -17.62
CA LYS A 247 -27.24 3.03 -16.49
C LYS A 247 -26.57 2.80 -15.11
N TRP A 248 -27.08 3.46 -14.08
CA TRP A 248 -26.59 3.34 -12.69
C TRP A 248 -26.97 1.99 -12.05
N GLU A 249 -26.83 0.90 -12.80
CA GLU A 249 -27.18 -0.45 -12.38
C GLU A 249 -25.90 -1.23 -12.02
N TYR A 250 -25.97 -2.03 -10.97
CA TYR A 250 -24.87 -2.89 -10.55
C TYR A 250 -24.98 -4.23 -11.28
N LEU A 251 -23.90 -4.67 -11.94
CA LEU A 251 -23.85 -6.00 -12.54
C LEU A 251 -23.18 -6.99 -11.58
N MET A 252 -23.87 -8.10 -11.32
CA MET A 252 -23.29 -9.24 -10.61
C MET A 252 -22.65 -10.21 -11.60
N LEU A 253 -21.32 -10.25 -11.60
CA LEU A 253 -20.54 -11.18 -12.41
C LEU A 253 -20.13 -12.41 -11.58
N TYR A 254 -20.23 -13.59 -12.18
CA TYR A 254 -19.77 -14.84 -11.58
C TYR A 254 -18.53 -15.32 -12.33
N LEU A 255 -17.37 -14.91 -11.85
CA LEU A 255 -16.09 -15.22 -12.50
C LEU A 255 -15.28 -16.19 -11.65
N PRO A 256 -14.46 -17.06 -12.27
CA PRO A 256 -13.47 -17.83 -11.53
C PRO A 256 -12.58 -16.92 -10.68
N ALA A 257 -12.21 -17.36 -9.47
CA ALA A 257 -11.43 -16.56 -8.52
C ALA A 257 -10.13 -16.01 -9.13
N TRP A 258 -9.48 -16.78 -10.02
CA TRP A 258 -8.25 -16.37 -10.68
C TRP A 258 -8.41 -15.14 -11.58
N VAL A 259 -9.59 -14.92 -12.18
CA VAL A 259 -9.81 -13.81 -13.12
C VAL A 259 -9.68 -12.47 -12.41
N GLY A 260 -10.36 -12.32 -11.27
CA GLY A 260 -10.27 -11.08 -10.48
C GLY A 260 -8.86 -10.83 -9.95
N PHE A 261 -8.16 -11.89 -9.52
CA PHE A 261 -6.79 -11.80 -9.07
C PHE A 261 -5.82 -11.35 -10.19
N VAL A 262 -5.86 -12.01 -11.36
CA VAL A 262 -5.00 -11.65 -12.49
C VAL A 262 -5.29 -10.23 -12.94
N TYR A 263 -6.56 -9.83 -13.05
CA TYR A 263 -6.93 -8.47 -13.40
C TYR A 263 -6.31 -7.44 -12.44
N TRP A 264 -6.41 -7.65 -11.13
CA TRP A 264 -5.81 -6.76 -10.15
C TRP A 264 -4.28 -6.75 -10.17
N MET A 265 -3.64 -7.90 -10.32
CA MET A 265 -2.18 -7.96 -10.40
C MET A 265 -1.64 -7.32 -11.68
N LEU A 266 -2.38 -7.38 -12.79
CA LEU A 266 -2.03 -6.62 -13.99
C LEU A 266 -2.10 -5.12 -13.73
N LEU A 267 -3.15 -4.63 -13.05
CA LEU A 267 -3.23 -3.22 -12.67
C LEU A 267 -2.07 -2.80 -11.76
N ASP A 268 -1.76 -3.58 -10.72
CA ASP A 268 -0.63 -3.28 -9.83
C ASP A 268 0.71 -3.34 -10.57
N LEU A 269 0.90 -4.29 -11.49
CA LEU A 269 2.12 -4.38 -12.28
C LEU A 269 2.27 -3.18 -13.23
N THR A 270 1.19 -2.79 -13.92
CA THR A 270 1.19 -1.59 -14.76
C THR A 270 1.45 -0.34 -13.93
N GLY A 271 0.82 -0.22 -12.76
CA GLY A 271 1.02 0.88 -11.83
C GLY A 271 2.47 0.96 -11.32
N TYR A 272 3.08 -0.18 -10.98
CA TYR A 272 4.48 -0.25 -10.56
C TYR A 272 5.43 0.29 -11.63
N PHE A 273 5.25 -0.11 -12.90
CA PHE A 273 6.08 0.39 -14.01
C PHE A 273 5.72 1.80 -14.48
N SER A 274 4.47 2.22 -14.27
CA SER A 274 3.99 3.56 -14.66
C SER A 274 4.22 4.62 -13.60
N GLN A 275 4.81 4.29 -12.45
CA GLN A 275 5.23 5.27 -11.42
C GLN A 275 6.39 6.13 -11.94
N LEU A 276 6.12 6.90 -13.00
CA LEU A 276 6.73 8.18 -13.25
C LEU A 276 6.15 9.11 -12.19
N SER A 277 7.00 9.69 -11.35
CA SER A 277 6.69 10.63 -10.25
C SER A 277 6.28 9.99 -8.92
N HIS A 278 6.95 10.46 -7.86
CA HIS A 278 6.72 10.18 -6.44
C HIS A 278 5.34 10.67 -5.92
N MET A 279 4.34 10.77 -6.79
CA MET A 279 2.99 11.27 -6.53
C MET A 279 1.92 10.17 -6.42
N GLY A 280 2.28 8.90 -6.65
CA GLY A 280 1.36 7.77 -6.58
C GLY A 280 1.01 7.37 -5.15
N GLY A 281 -0.27 7.42 -4.79
CA GLY A 281 -0.78 7.02 -3.46
C GLY A 281 -0.98 5.52 -3.25
N VAL A 282 -0.66 4.67 -4.24
CA VAL A 282 -0.83 3.22 -4.17
C VAL A 282 0.52 2.52 -4.14
N ALA A 283 0.74 1.69 -3.13
CA ALA A 283 1.98 0.94 -2.95
C ALA A 283 1.98 -0.37 -3.75
N HIS A 284 2.06 -0.28 -5.08
CA HIS A 284 1.99 -1.44 -5.98
C HIS A 284 3.01 -2.54 -5.66
N ALA A 285 4.25 -2.18 -5.33
CA ALA A 285 5.28 -3.14 -4.92
C ALA A 285 4.86 -3.96 -3.68
N ALA A 286 4.18 -3.32 -2.72
CA ALA A 286 3.67 -4.00 -1.54
C ALA A 286 2.60 -5.04 -1.90
N HIS A 287 1.66 -4.68 -2.80
CA HIS A 287 0.63 -5.61 -3.26
C HIS A 287 1.22 -6.82 -3.99
N LEU A 288 2.20 -6.59 -4.86
CA LEU A 288 2.92 -7.65 -5.59
C LEU A 288 3.69 -8.55 -4.62
N GLY A 289 4.36 -7.99 -3.62
CA GLY A 289 5.11 -8.75 -2.61
C GLY A 289 4.23 -9.61 -1.70
N GLY A 290 3.09 -9.08 -1.28
CA GLY A 290 2.08 -9.86 -0.56
C GLY A 290 1.51 -10.98 -1.42
N ALA A 291 1.11 -10.65 -2.66
CA ALA A 291 0.57 -11.63 -3.62
C ALA A 291 1.55 -12.76 -3.92
N ALA A 292 2.84 -12.47 -4.13
CA ALA A 292 3.86 -13.47 -4.44
C ALA A 292 3.92 -14.57 -3.38
N VAL A 293 3.95 -14.20 -2.10
CA VAL A 293 3.95 -15.16 -0.98
C VAL A 293 2.61 -15.89 -0.87
N GLY A 294 1.49 -15.18 -1.08
CA GLY A 294 0.17 -15.80 -1.14
C GLY A 294 0.06 -16.89 -2.21
N VAL A 295 0.57 -16.62 -3.42
CA VAL A 295 0.64 -17.60 -4.53
C VAL A 295 1.48 -18.80 -4.12
N LEU A 296 2.68 -18.56 -3.59
CA LEU A 296 3.59 -19.63 -3.16
C LEU A 296 2.94 -20.55 -2.13
N PHE A 297 2.35 -19.98 -1.07
CA PHE A 297 1.64 -20.74 -0.05
C PHE A 297 0.43 -21.49 -0.63
N GLY A 298 -0.28 -20.89 -1.58
CA GLY A 298 -1.39 -21.53 -2.27
C GLY A 298 -0.97 -22.76 -3.07
N ILE A 299 0.15 -22.67 -3.79
CA ILE A 299 0.72 -23.79 -4.57
C ILE A 299 1.13 -24.92 -3.62
N VAL A 300 1.89 -24.61 -2.57
CA VAL A 300 2.34 -25.58 -1.56
C VAL A 300 1.14 -26.27 -0.90
N PHE A 301 0.10 -25.51 -0.53
CA PHE A 301 -1.11 -26.05 0.07
C PHE A 301 -1.83 -27.06 -0.84
N ARG A 302 -1.95 -26.74 -2.14
CA ARG A 302 -2.57 -27.65 -3.11
C ARG A 302 -1.73 -28.91 -3.30
N TRP A 303 -0.42 -28.77 -3.42
CA TRP A 303 0.49 -29.90 -3.61
C TRP A 303 0.43 -30.89 -2.46
N ARG A 304 0.48 -30.42 -1.21
CA ARG A 304 0.36 -31.27 -0.01
C ARG A 304 -0.98 -32.02 0.04
N LYS A 305 -2.09 -31.39 -0.36
CA LYS A 305 -3.39 -32.07 -0.42
C LYS A 305 -3.40 -33.17 -1.46
N THR A 306 -2.86 -32.93 -2.66
CA THR A 306 -2.78 -33.97 -3.70
C THR A 306 -1.94 -35.15 -3.24
N LEU A 307 -0.78 -34.90 -2.61
CA LEU A 307 0.11 -35.93 -2.09
C LEU A 307 -0.55 -36.77 -0.98
N ALA A 308 -1.27 -36.12 -0.06
CA ALA A 308 -2.02 -36.85 0.97
C ALA A 308 -3.08 -37.75 0.34
N HIS A 309 -3.84 -37.27 -0.65
CA HIS A 309 -4.85 -38.08 -1.33
C HIS A 309 -4.24 -39.26 -2.12
N SER A 310 -3.06 -39.11 -2.73
CA SER A 310 -2.42 -40.21 -3.45
C SER A 310 -1.88 -41.29 -2.49
N ILE A 311 -1.33 -40.91 -1.33
CA ILE A 311 -0.85 -41.85 -0.31
C ILE A 311 -2.01 -42.67 0.27
N PHE A 312 -3.16 -42.05 0.57
CA PHE A 312 -4.32 -42.79 1.09
C PHE A 312 -4.98 -43.72 0.06
N ARG A 313 -4.87 -43.44 -1.25
CA ARG A 313 -5.33 -44.37 -2.29
C ARG A 313 -4.38 -45.55 -2.52
N TYR A 314 -3.11 -45.41 -2.16
CA TYR A 314 -2.08 -46.43 -2.35
C TYR A 314 -1.76 -47.19 -1.05
N ASN A 315 -2.79 -47.48 -0.23
CA ASN A 315 -2.65 -48.41 0.89
C ASN A 315 -3.19 -49.79 0.50
N PRO A 316 -2.33 -50.72 0.03
CA PRO A 316 -2.75 -52.06 -0.41
C PRO A 316 -3.39 -52.91 0.70
N TRP A 317 -3.31 -52.50 1.97
CA TRP A 317 -3.89 -53.20 3.11
C TRP A 317 -5.37 -52.89 3.37
N VAL A 318 -5.92 -51.82 2.78
CA VAL A 318 -7.32 -51.40 3.03
C VAL A 318 -8.32 -52.15 2.12
N HIS A 319 -7.85 -52.81 1.06
CA HIS A 319 -8.71 -53.53 0.11
C HIS A 319 -8.89 -55.04 0.37
N LYS A 320 -8.38 -55.58 1.49
CA LYS A 320 -8.49 -57.01 1.83
C LYS A 320 -9.52 -57.35 2.94
N LEU A 321 -10.40 -56.43 3.33
CA LEU A 321 -11.42 -56.68 4.37
C LEU A 321 -12.85 -56.39 3.89
N LYS A 322 -13.23 -56.88 2.71
CA LYS A 322 -14.64 -56.94 2.28
C LYS A 322 -15.02 -58.35 1.91
#